data_AF-A0A920DSE3-F1
#
_entry.id   AF-A0A920DSE3-F1
#
_cell.length_a   1.000
_cell.length_b   1.000
_cell.length_c   1.000
_cell.angle_alpha   90.00
_cell.angle_beta   90.00
_cell.angle_gamma   90.00
#
_symmetry.space_group_name_H-M   'P 1'
#
loop_
_entity.id
_entity.type
_entity.pdbx_description
1 polymer ?
#
loop_
_entity_poly.entity_id
_entity_poly.type
_entity_poly.pdbx_seq_one_letter_code
_entity_poly.pdbx_strand_id
1 'polypeptide(L)'
;MKEILSNEFFEKSDGLSLALGKDISGKPLIADLSRMPHLLVAGTTGSGKSVSINAMIISLLYKFSHFQCKFILIDPKMLELSVYEGIPHLLHPVVTDPRKEYLL
;
A
#
# COMPACT_ATOMS: atom_id res chain seq x y z
N MET A 1 -2.17 12.28 -4.84
CA MET A 1 -1.46 11.67 -3.68
C MET A 1 -0.76 12.69 -2.81
N LYS A 2 0.22 13.46 -3.31
CA LYS A 2 0.96 14.45 -2.49
C LYS A 2 0.04 15.35 -1.63
N GLU A 3 -1.02 15.87 -2.23
CA GLU A 3 -2.02 16.72 -1.55
C GLU A 3 -2.75 16.03 -0.38
N ILE A 4 -3.00 14.72 -0.48
CA ILE A 4 -3.68 13.97 0.58
C ILE A 4 -2.68 13.60 1.68
N LEU A 5 -1.46 13.21 1.29
CA LEU A 5 -0.40 12.84 2.23
C LEU A 5 0.08 14.04 3.05
N SER A 6 0.12 15.24 2.46
CA SER A 6 0.46 16.50 3.14
C SER A 6 -0.71 17.12 3.90
N ASN A 7 -1.84 16.42 4.00
CA ASN A 7 -3.01 16.93 4.69
C ASN A 7 -2.93 16.57 6.18
N GLU A 8 -3.25 17.52 7.07
CA GLU A 8 -3.25 17.28 8.53
C GLU A 8 -4.11 16.08 8.94
N PHE A 9 -5.22 15.79 8.23
CA PHE A 9 -6.06 14.64 8.50
C PHE A 9 -5.31 13.31 8.32
N PHE A 10 -4.41 13.23 7.33
CA PHE A 10 -3.59 12.04 7.12
C PHE A 10 -2.48 11.94 8.15
N GLU A 11 -1.78 13.04 8.43
CA GLU A 11 -0.73 13.07 9.46
C GLU A 11 -1.26 12.65 10.84
N LYS A 12 -2.41 13.19 11.25
CA LYS A 12 -3.05 12.94 12.55
C LYS A 12 -3.85 11.64 12.62
N SER A 13 -3.99 10.91 11.51
CA SER A 13 -4.73 9.63 11.54
C SER A 13 -3.97 8.58 12.36
N ASP A 14 -4.67 7.61 12.94
CA ASP A 14 -4.06 6.51 13.68
C ASP A 14 -4.13 5.21 12.88
N GLY A 15 -3.54 4.14 13.44
CA GLY A 15 -3.59 2.80 12.86
C GLY A 15 -2.86 2.71 11.52
N LEU A 16 -3.17 1.70 10.72
CA LEU A 16 -2.56 1.47 9.41
C LEU A 16 -3.28 2.33 8.36
N SER A 17 -3.08 3.65 8.44
CA SER A 17 -3.81 4.62 7.63
C SER A 17 -3.42 4.56 6.14
N LEU A 18 -4.42 4.46 5.26
CA LEU A 18 -4.33 4.41 3.81
C LEU A 18 -5.02 5.63 3.20
N ALA A 19 -4.29 6.42 2.42
CA ALA A 19 -4.87 7.51 1.63
C ALA A 19 -5.49 6.95 0.34
N LEU A 20 -6.82 6.91 0.28
CA LEU A 20 -7.56 6.29 -0.84
C LEU A 20 -7.89 7.27 -1.96
N GLY A 21 -7.96 8.56 -1.68
CA GLY A 21 -8.29 9.56 -2.68
C GLY A 21 -9.07 10.73 -2.10
N LYS A 22 -9.99 11.25 -2.90
CA LYS A 22 -10.96 12.27 -2.48
C LYS A 22 -12.37 11.76 -2.73
N ASP A 23 -13.32 12.18 -1.91
CA ASP A 23 -14.73 11.98 -2.19
C ASP A 23 -15.24 12.94 -3.29
N ILE A 24 -16.52 12.84 -3.62
CA ILE A 24 -17.18 13.68 -4.62
C ILE A 24 -17.21 15.17 -4.26
N SER A 25 -17.01 15.52 -2.99
CA SER A 25 -16.91 16.89 -2.49
C SER A 25 -15.45 17.39 -2.42
N GLY A 26 -14.49 16.57 -2.87
CA GLY A 26 -13.06 16.89 -2.85
C GLY A 26 -12.39 16.72 -1.50
N LYS A 27 -13.06 16.17 -0.48
CA LYS A 27 -12.47 15.93 0.84
C LYS A 27 -11.58 14.68 0.81
N PRO A 28 -10.45 14.66 1.56
CA PRO A 28 -9.56 13.52 1.60
C PRO A 28 -10.29 12.30 2.19
N LEU A 29 -10.19 11.16 1.49
CA LEU A 29 -10.70 9.88 1.94
C LEU A 29 -9.54 9.04 2.47
N ILE A 30 -9.56 8.76 3.77
CA ILE A 30 -8.54 8.00 4.48
C ILE A 30 -9.23 6.82 5.16
N ALA A 31 -8.68 5.62 4.99
CA ALA A 31 -9.14 4.41 5.65
C ALA A 31 -8.07 3.88 6.60
N ASP A 32 -8.47 3.14 7.63
CA ASP A 32 -7.53 2.49 8.55
C ASP A 32 -7.61 0.98 8.38
N LEU A 33 -6.54 0.38 7.83
CA LEU A 33 -6.45 -1.06 7.59
C LEU A 33 -6.43 -1.87 8.89
N SER A 34 -6.08 -1.28 10.04
CA SER A 34 -6.14 -2.01 11.32
C SER A 34 -7.59 -2.29 11.75
N ARG A 35 -8.53 -1.43 11.36
CA ARG A 35 -9.98 -1.60 11.59
C ARG A 35 -10.64 -2.47 10.53
N MET A 36 -9.99 -2.63 9.38
CA MET A 36 -10.38 -3.51 8.28
C MET A 36 -9.22 -4.47 8.01
N PRO A 37 -8.98 -5.46 8.88
CA PRO A 37 -7.70 -6.18 8.98
C PRO A 37 -7.26 -6.84 7.67
N HIS A 38 -8.20 -7.09 6.75
CA HIS A 38 -7.95 -7.55 5.41
C HIS A 38 -8.75 -6.73 4.40
N LEU A 39 -8.13 -6.42 3.26
CA LEU A 39 -8.72 -5.64 2.18
C LEU A 39 -8.61 -6.42 0.87
N LEU A 40 -9.74 -6.56 0.15
CA LEU A 40 -9.77 -7.09 -1.21
C LEU A 40 -9.89 -5.94 -2.20
N VAL A 41 -8.95 -5.85 -3.15
CA VAL A 41 -8.98 -4.84 -4.23
C VAL A 41 -9.15 -5.54 -5.57
N ALA A 42 -10.23 -5.24 -6.28
CA ALA A 42 -10.54 -5.79 -7.59
C ALA A 42 -10.84 -4.66 -8.60
N GLY A 43 -10.57 -4.91 -9.88
CA GLY A 43 -10.82 -3.95 -10.96
C GLY A 43 -10.36 -4.49 -12.31
N THR A 44 -10.97 -4.00 -13.39
CA THR A 44 -10.59 -4.32 -14.77
C THR A 44 -9.31 -3.58 -15.18
N THR A 45 -8.67 -3.99 -16.27
CA THR A 45 -7.53 -3.25 -16.83
C THR A 45 -7.91 -1.81 -17.12
N GLY A 46 -7.05 -0.85 -16.74
CA GLY A 46 -7.30 0.59 -16.93
C GLY A 46 -8.19 1.24 -15.86
N SER A 47 -8.80 0.48 -14.94
CA SER A 47 -9.64 1.03 -13.86
C SER A 47 -8.87 1.75 -12.75
N GLY A 48 -7.54 1.70 -12.78
CA GLY A 48 -6.67 2.33 -11.77
C GLY A 48 -6.28 1.42 -10.60
N LYS A 49 -6.62 0.12 -10.62
CA LYS A 49 -6.26 -0.84 -9.54
C LYS A 49 -4.79 -0.73 -9.10
N SER A 50 -3.86 -0.77 -10.05
CA SER A 50 -2.43 -0.75 -9.73
C SER A 50 -1.99 0.59 -9.13
N VAL A 51 -2.56 1.70 -9.61
CA VAL A 51 -2.34 3.03 -9.03
C VAL A 51 -2.84 3.07 -7.58
N SER A 52 -4.02 2.50 -7.30
CA SER A 52 -4.57 2.42 -5.95
C SER A 52 -3.72 1.56 -5.01
N ILE A 53 -3.21 0.41 -5.46
CA ILE A 53 -2.31 -0.44 -4.65
C ILE A 53 -1.02 0.31 -4.31
N ASN A 54 -0.39 0.97 -5.30
CA ASN A 54 0.80 1.79 -5.06
C ASN A 54 0.50 2.93 -4.08
N ALA A 55 -0.66 3.58 -4.19
CA ALA A 55 -1.09 4.61 -3.25
C ALA A 55 -1.21 4.09 -1.81
N MET A 56 -1.73 2.87 -1.62
CA MET A 56 -1.82 2.23 -0.31
C MET A 56 -0.42 1.93 0.27
N ILE A 57 0.47 1.35 -0.53
CA ILE A 57 1.86 1.05 -0.11
C ILE A 57 2.59 2.36 0.27
N ILE A 58 2.50 3.40 -0.57
CA ILE A 58 3.11 4.70 -0.32
C ILE A 58 2.54 5.35 0.94
N SER A 59 1.24 5.21 1.22
CA SER A 59 0.62 5.75 2.44
C SER A 59 1.29 5.17 3.70
N LEU A 60 1.55 3.86 3.70
CA LEU A 60 2.21 3.19 4.81
C LEU A 60 3.71 3.55 4.88
N LEU A 61 4.42 3.57 3.75
CA LEU A 61 5.83 3.97 3.70
C LEU A 61 6.05 5.42 4.15
N TYR A 62 5.12 6.30 3.85
CA TYR A 62 5.19 7.71 4.26
C TYR A 62 5.06 7.88 5.78
N LYS A 63 4.30 7.00 6.43
CA LYS A 63 3.93 7.14 7.84
C LYS A 63 4.79 6.29 8.78
N PHE A 64 5.26 5.14 8.31
CA PHE A 64 5.92 4.14 9.15
C PHE A 64 7.37 3.94 8.77
N SER A 65 8.24 3.97 9.77
CA SER A 65 9.61 3.49 9.63
C SER A 65 9.63 1.97 9.39
N HIS A 66 10.74 1.47 8.86
CA HIS A 66 10.92 0.04 8.59
C HIS A 66 10.94 -0.84 9.84
N PHE A 67 11.01 -0.26 11.05
CA PHE A 67 10.87 -1.00 12.31
C PHE A 67 9.40 -1.14 12.75
N GLN A 68 8.52 -0.25 12.28
CA GLN A 68 7.11 -0.21 12.66
C GLN A 68 6.22 -0.96 11.66
N CYS A 69 6.58 -0.95 10.37
CA CYS A 69 5.84 -1.61 9.32
C CYS A 69 6.79 -2.37 8.40
N LYS A 70 6.38 -3.60 8.07
CA LYS A 70 7.14 -4.54 7.26
C LYS A 70 6.22 -5.13 6.19
N PHE A 71 6.78 -5.35 5.00
CA PHE A 71 6.04 -5.86 3.84
C PHE A 71 6.55 -7.22 3.39
N ILE A 72 5.60 -8.04 2.98
CA ILE A 72 5.82 -9.18 2.10
C ILE A 72 5.04 -8.85 0.83
N LEU A 73 5.76 -8.61 -0.26
CA LEU A 73 5.15 -8.26 -1.55
C LEU A 73 5.23 -9.47 -2.47
N ILE A 74 4.09 -9.82 -3.08
CA ILE A 74 3.96 -10.97 -3.98
C ILE A 74 3.48 -10.45 -5.32
N ASP A 75 4.31 -10.58 -6.35
CA ASP A 75 4.02 -10.17 -7.72
C ASP A 75 4.36 -11.29 -8.71
N PRO A 76 3.46 -12.29 -8.88
CA PRO A 76 3.72 -13.44 -9.72
C PRO A 76 3.79 -13.11 -11.22
N LYS A 77 3.43 -11.88 -11.60
CA LYS A 77 3.50 -11.40 -12.98
C LYS A 77 4.66 -10.42 -13.20
N MET A 78 5.33 -9.96 -12.13
CA MET A 78 6.42 -9.00 -12.16
C MET A 78 6.07 -7.68 -12.86
N LEU A 79 4.84 -7.19 -12.69
CA LEU A 79 4.35 -6.01 -13.43
C LEU A 79 4.29 -4.74 -12.60
N GLU A 80 4.06 -4.84 -11.29
CA GLU A 80 3.58 -3.70 -10.50
C GLU A 80 4.42 -3.46 -9.25
N LEU A 81 4.90 -4.52 -8.59
CA LEU A 81 5.55 -4.40 -7.27
C LEU A 81 7.06 -4.53 -7.31
N SER A 82 7.64 -4.97 -8.42
CA SER A 82 9.11 -5.10 -8.59
C SER A 82 9.86 -3.79 -8.35
N VAL A 83 9.20 -2.63 -8.47
CA VAL A 83 9.77 -1.31 -8.17
C VAL A 83 10.15 -1.13 -6.70
N TYR A 84 9.54 -1.91 -5.80
CA TYR A 84 9.79 -1.85 -4.36
C TYR A 84 10.94 -2.76 -3.92
N GLU A 85 11.60 -3.47 -4.84
CA GLU A 85 12.71 -4.35 -4.51
C GLU A 85 13.83 -3.61 -3.75
N GLY A 86 14.37 -4.24 -2.71
CA GLY A 86 15.47 -3.69 -1.90
C GLY A 86 15.12 -2.60 -0.88
N ILE A 87 13.86 -2.18 -0.73
CA ILE A 87 13.50 -1.23 0.34
C ILE A 87 13.66 -1.87 1.73
N PRO A 88 14.05 -1.11 2.78
CA PRO A 88 14.29 -1.66 4.11
C PRO A 88 13.03 -2.20 4.81
N HIS A 89 11.84 -1.86 4.30
CA HIS A 89 10.56 -2.37 4.80
C HIS A 89 10.28 -3.81 4.35
N LEU A 90 10.96 -4.33 3.33
CA LEU A 90 10.76 -5.73 2.92
C LEU A 90 11.31 -6.71 3.97
N LEU A 91 10.54 -7.76 4.25
CA LEU A 91 11.00 -8.93 5.01
C LEU A 91 11.73 -9.94 4.13
N HIS A 92 11.39 -9.94 2.85
CA HIS A 92 11.93 -10.83 1.83
C HIS A 92 11.93 -10.07 0.49
N PRO A 93 12.82 -10.39 -0.46
CA PRO A 93 12.69 -9.92 -1.84
C PRO A 93 11.26 -10.12 -2.39
N VAL A 94 10.88 -9.32 -3.38
CA VAL A 94 9.55 -9.42 -3.99
C VAL A 94 9.37 -10.83 -4.56
N VAL A 95 8.35 -11.51 -4.07
CA VAL A 95 8.06 -12.92 -4.37
C VAL A 95 7.47 -13.01 -5.76
N THR A 96 8.14 -13.74 -6.65
CA THR A 96 7.72 -13.89 -8.06
C THR A 96 7.25 -15.29 -8.38
N ASP A 97 7.72 -16.30 -7.64
CA ASP A 97 7.22 -17.67 -7.74
C ASP A 97 6.75 -18.15 -6.35
N PRO A 98 5.46 -17.98 -6.02
CA PRO A 98 4.95 -18.35 -4.70
C PRO A 98 5.07 -19.85 -4.40
N ARG A 99 5.36 -20.70 -5.41
CA ARG A 99 5.63 -22.14 -5.23
C ARG A 99 7.11 -22.45 -5.03
N LYS A 100 8.02 -21.48 -5.10
CA LYS A 100 9.43 -21.69 -4.74
C LYS A 100 9.73 -21.12 -3.36
N GLU A 101 9.03 -20.06 -2.98
CA GLU A 101 9.13 -19.42 -1.68
C GLU A 101 8.21 -20.05 -0.61
N TYR A 102 8.26 -21.39 -0.43
CA TYR A 102 7.46 -22.12 0.59
C TYR A 102 7.83 -21.82 2.06
N LEU A 103 8.70 -20.84 2.32
CA LEU A 103 9.27 -20.53 3.64
C LEU A 103 8.94 -19.12 4.14
N LEU A 104 7.90 -18.47 3.59
CA LEU A 104 7.28 -17.30 4.23
C LEU A 104 6.38 -17.72 5.39
#